data_AF-A0A2A5T045-F1
#
_entry.id   AF-A0A2A5T045-F1
#
_cell.length_a   1.000
_cell.length_b   1.000
_cell.length_c   1.000
_cell.angle_alpha   90.00
_cell.angle_beta   90.00
_cell.angle_gamma   90.00
#
_symmetry.space_group_name_H-M   'P 1'
#
loop_
_entity.id
_entity.type
_entity.pdbx_description
1 polymer ?
#
loop_
_entity_poly.entity_id
_entity_poly.type
_entity_poly.pdbx_seq_one_letter_code
_entity_poly.pdbx_strand_id
1 'polypeptide(L)' 'MDTVIETALMVKGIFKLPLRGLEGFLNSVFTLMNVPLKSPTYSWISKRLKTVKVKYRLLS' A
#
# COMPACT_ATOMS: atom_id res chain seq x y z
N MET A 1 -9.97 -5.98 -5.24
CA MET A 1 -9.47 -4.60 -5.41
C MET A 1 -9.24 -3.94 -4.07
N ASP A 2 -10.13 -4.12 -3.11
CA ASP A 2 -10.01 -3.64 -1.73
C ASP A 2 -8.85 -4.32 -0.98
N THR A 3 -8.63 -5.62 -1.21
CA THR A 3 -7.51 -6.38 -0.62
C THR A 3 -6.14 -5.75 -0.89
N VAL A 4 -5.91 -5.22 -2.10
CA VAL A 4 -4.64 -4.56 -2.45
C VAL A 4 -4.46 -3.26 -1.67
N ILE A 5 -5.56 -2.53 -1.43
CA ILE A 5 -5.56 -1.28 -0.65
C ILE A 5 -5.33 -1.59 0.83
N GLU A 6 -5.96 -2.66 1.35
CA GLU A 6 -5.75 -3.12 2.73
C GLU A 6 -4.31 -3.57 2.97
N THR A 7 -3.74 -4.38 2.06
CA THR A 7 -2.32 -4.80 2.14
C THR A 7 -1.38 -3.61 2.07
N ALA A 8 -1.60 -2.67 1.14
CA ALA A 8 -0.81 -1.45 1.03
C ALA A 8 -0.85 -0.61 2.32
N LEU A 9 -2.02 -0.52 2.96
CA LEU A 9 -2.18 0.19 4.24
C LEU A 9 -1.58 -0.53 5.43
N MET A 10 -1.65 -1.86 5.45
CA MET A 10 -1.00 -2.67 6.46
C MET A 10 0.53 -2.51 6.40
N VAL A 11 1.11 -2.61 5.20
CA VAL A 11 2.55 -2.36 4.96
C VAL A 11 2.91 -0.93 5.38
N LYS A 12 2.11 0.06 4.98
CA LYS A 12 2.29 1.44 5.42
C LYS A 12 2.32 1.57 6.95
N GLY A 13 1.41 0.90 7.65
CA GLY A 13 1.31 0.93 9.12
C GLY A 13 2.51 0.27 9.80
N ILE A 14 2.88 -0.94 9.36
CA ILE A 14 3.99 -1.72 9.91
C ILE A 14 5.32 -0.96 9.76
N PHE A 15 5.58 -0.43 8.57
CA PHE A 15 6.83 0.28 8.28
C PHE A 15 6.76 1.79 8.57
N LYS A 16 5.62 2.27 9.10
CA LYS A 16 5.36 3.70 9.38
C LYS A 16 5.69 4.63 8.19
N LEU A 17 5.40 4.17 6.97
CA LEU A 17 5.74 4.89 5.74
C LEU A 17 4.74 6.01 5.41
N PRO A 18 5.18 7.10 4.75
CA PRO A 18 4.26 8.04 4.12
C PRO A 18 3.62 7.41 2.87
N LEU A 19 2.35 7.71 2.60
CA LEU A 19 1.64 7.19 1.40
C LEU A 19 2.37 7.52 0.09
N ARG A 20 3.02 8.69 0.02
CA ARG A 20 3.80 9.12 -1.15
C ARG A 20 5.02 8.22 -1.43
N GLY A 21 5.61 7.61 -0.38
CA GLY A 21 6.76 6.71 -0.53
C GLY A 21 6.38 5.24 -0.71
N LEU A 22 5.12 4.88 -0.44
CA LEU A 22 4.65 3.50 -0.46
C LEU A 22 4.74 2.87 -1.85
N GLU A 23 4.43 3.63 -2.91
CA GLU A 23 4.50 3.13 -4.28
C GLU A 23 5.93 2.76 -4.69
N GLY A 24 6.89 3.64 -4.42
CA GLY A 24 8.31 3.38 -4.67
C GLY A 24 8.85 2.23 -3.83
N PHE A 25 8.44 2.15 -2.55
CA PHE A 25 8.81 1.06 -1.66
C PHE A 25 8.30 -0.30 -2.17
N LEU A 26 7.01 -0.40 -2.50
CA LEU A 26 6.41 -1.63 -3.02
C LEU A 26 7.03 -2.05 -4.35
N ASN A 27 7.28 -1.09 -5.26
CA ASN A 27 7.99 -1.37 -6.51
C ASN A 27 9.39 -1.92 -6.25
N SER A 28 10.14 -1.36 -5.30
CA SER A 28 11.47 -1.84 -4.93
C SER A 28 11.43 -3.26 -4.38
N VAL A 29 10.43 -3.59 -3.56
CA VAL A 29 10.21 -4.95 -3.04
C VAL A 29 9.85 -5.93 -4.17
N PHE A 30 9.00 -5.54 -5.13
CA PHE A 30 8.69 -6.39 -6.28
C PHE A 30 9.91 -6.63 -7.17
N THR A 31 10.72 -5.60 -7.43
CA THR A 31 12.00 -5.74 -8.13
C THR A 31 12.96 -6.66 -7.38
N LEU A 32 13.06 -6.53 -6.05
CA LEU A 32 13.90 -7.40 -5.22
C LEU A 32 13.45 -8.86 -5.28
N MET A 33 12.14 -9.11 -5.30
CA MET A 33 11.57 -10.45 -5.44
C MET A 33 11.61 -10.97 -6.89
N ASN A 34 12.13 -10.20 -7.85
CA ASN A 34 12.13 -10.50 -9.28
C ASN A 34 10.72 -10.84 -9.82
N VAL A 35 9.69 -10.19 -9.27
CA VAL A 35 8.30 -10.39 -9.65
C VAL A 35 7.85 -9.25 -10.57
N PRO A 36 7.27 -9.52 -11.75
CA PRO A 36 6.81 -8.50 -12.69
C PRO A 36 5.47 -7.88 -12.24
N LEU A 37 5.40 -7.45 -10.97
CA LEU A 37 4.26 -6.73 -10.41
C LEU A 37 4.61 -5.26 -10.26
N LYS A 38 3.60 -4.41 -10.44
CA LYS A 38 3.71 -2.97 -10.24
C LYS A 38 2.80 -2.54 -9.10
N SER A 39 3.30 -1.67 -8.24
CA SER A 39 2.49 -1.05 -7.20
C SER A 39 1.34 -0.27 -7.83
N PRO A 40 0.14 -0.30 -7.24
CA PRO A 40 -0.93 0.62 -7.60
C PRO A 40 -0.48 2.06 -7.39
N THR A 41 -0.91 2.97 -8.28
CA THR A 41 -0.51 4.36 -8.20
C THR A 41 -1.09 5.05 -6.95
N TYR A 42 -0.32 5.90 -6.29
CA TYR A 42 -0.73 6.69 -5.12
C TYR A 42 -2.09 7.38 -5.32
N SER A 43 -2.33 7.94 -6.50
CA SER A 43 -3.61 8.58 -6.85
C SER A 43 -4.80 7.60 -6.84
N TRP A 44 -4.60 6.34 -7.23
CA TRP A 44 -5.61 5.30 -7.13
C TRP A 44 -5.87 4.92 -5.67
N ILE A 45 -4.79 4.68 -4.91
CA ILE A 45 -4.87 4.29 -3.49
C ILE A 45 -5.57 5.38 -2.68
N SER A 46 -5.20 6.65 -2.89
CA SER A 46 -5.79 7.81 -2.21
C SER A 46 -7.28 8.01 -2.53
N LYS A 47 -7.68 7.83 -3.80
CA LYS A 47 -9.10 7.91 -4.19
C LYS A 47 -9.92 6.81 -3.53
N ARG A 48 -9.40 5.58 -3.47
CA ARG A 48 -10.10 4.44 -2.87
C ARG A 48 -10.10 4.46 -1.35
N LEU A 49 -9.06 5.00 -0.72
CA LEU A 49 -8.99 5.23 0.72
C LEU A 49 -10.17 6.05 1.27
N LYS A 50 -10.74 6.96 0.46
CA LYS A 50 -11.91 7.76 0.85
C LYS A 50 -13.21 6.94 0.89
N THR A 51 -13.28 5.85 0.12
CA THR A 51 -14.47 5.02 -0.02
C THR A 51 -14.38 3.73 0.79
N VAL A 52 -13.17 3.20 0.99
CA VAL A 52 -12.93 1.99 1.74
C VAL A 52 -12.75 2.35 3.22
N LYS A 53 -13.72 1.95 4.04
CA LYS A 53 -13.66 2.07 5.50
C LYS A 53 -12.75 0.95 6.03
N VAL A 54 -11.44 1.12 5.92
CA VAL A 54 -10.49 0.06 6.28
C VAL A 54 -10.44 -0.11 7.80
N LYS A 55 -10.96 -1.23 8.29
CA LYS A 55 -10.81 -1.68 9.67
C LYS A 55 -9.52 -2.50 9.77
N TYR A 56 -8.36 -1.86 9.80
CA TYR A 56 -7.14 -2.55 10.20
C TYR A 56 -6.73 -2.08 11.60
N ARG A 57 -6.43 -3.04 12.47
CA ARG A 57 -5.96 -2.77 13.83
C ARG A 57 -4.53 -2.28 13.72
N LEU A 58 -4.31 -0.98 13.89
CA LEU A 58 -2.97 -0.48 14.20
C LEU A 58 -2.56 -1.16 15.51
N LEU A 59 -1.57 -2.06 15.45
CA LEU A 59 -0.84 -2.41 16.67
C LEU A 59 -0.10 -1.12 17.08
N SER A 60 -0.73 -0.37 17.97
CA SER A 60 -0.08 0.67 18.76
C SER A 60 0.82 0.04 19.80
#